data_AF-A0A1Q7GC83-F1
#
_entry.id   AF-A0A1Q7GC83-F1
#
_cell.length_a   1.000
_cell.length_b   1.000
_cell.length_c   1.000
_cell.angle_alpha   90.00
_cell.angle_beta   90.00
_cell.angle_gamma   90.00
#
_symmetry.space_group_name_H-M   'P 1'
#
loop_
_entity.id
_entity.type
_entity.pdbx_description
1 polymer ?
#
loop_
_entity_poly.entity_id
_entity_poly.type
_entity_poly.pdbx_seq_one_letter_code
_entity_poly.pdbx_strand_id
1 'polypeptide(L)'
;MGKRSFTIDLGNEKIEVEGHQHKNVAIKYLMKRRRSLLMTRDKDKVERLFEAVPKTISIVGGHLTKTYKVNWEREGTTEFEGSRFVFTLTDLSENTVPELTH
;
A
#
# COMPACT_ATOMS: atom_id res chain seq x y z
N MET A 1 10.30 -17.70 9.74
CA MET A 1 8.91 -17.90 9.24
C MET A 1 8.96 -18.08 7.72
N GLY A 2 8.38 -19.16 7.19
CA GLY A 2 8.34 -19.44 5.74
C GLY A 2 7.47 -18.45 4.96
N LYS A 3 7.59 -18.47 3.64
CA LYS A 3 6.68 -17.73 2.75
C LYS A 3 5.28 -18.37 2.81
N ARG A 4 4.25 -17.55 2.66
CA ARG A 4 2.83 -17.91 2.63
C ARG A 4 2.17 -17.23 1.44
N SER A 5 1.10 -17.83 0.94
CA SER A 5 0.26 -17.21 -0.09
C SER A 5 -0.62 -16.12 0.50
N PHE A 6 -0.73 -15.01 -0.21
CA PHE A 6 -1.61 -13.89 0.08
C PHE A 6 -2.34 -13.47 -1.18
N THR A 7 -3.50 -12.85 -1.01
CA THR A 7 -4.21 -12.14 -2.07
C THR A 7 -4.18 -10.66 -1.76
N ILE A 8 -3.63 -9.86 -2.67
CA ILE A 8 -3.76 -8.40 -2.66
C ILE A 8 -5.11 -8.08 -3.31
N ASP A 9 -5.97 -7.36 -2.61
CA ASP A 9 -7.25 -6.88 -3.10
C ASP A 9 -7.23 -5.34 -3.14
N LEU A 10 -7.40 -4.78 -4.34
CA LEU A 10 -7.42 -3.35 -4.63
C LEU A 10 -8.86 -2.83 -4.84
N GLY A 11 -9.87 -3.68 -4.63
CA GLY A 11 -11.29 -3.42 -4.89
C GLY A 11 -11.72 -3.77 -6.31
N ASN A 12 -10.95 -3.33 -7.31
CA ASN A 12 -11.21 -3.64 -8.73
C ASN A 12 -10.33 -4.77 -9.30
N GLU A 13 -9.28 -5.15 -8.58
CA GLU A 13 -8.29 -6.13 -9.01
C GLU A 13 -7.86 -6.98 -7.81
N LYS A 14 -7.66 -8.29 -8.06
CA LYS A 14 -7.12 -9.25 -7.10
C LYS A 14 -5.86 -9.91 -7.65
N ILE A 15 -4.81 -9.99 -6.83
CA ILE A 15 -3.49 -10.45 -7.25
C ILE A 15 -2.95 -11.46 -6.23
N GLU A 16 -2.64 -12.67 -6.67
CA GLU A 16 -2.00 -13.68 -5.82
C GLU A 16 -0.50 -13.48 -5.73
N VAL A 17 0.04 -13.54 -4.51
CA VAL A 17 1.46 -13.32 -4.25
C VAL A 17 1.96 -14.15 -3.06
N GLU A 18 3.24 -14.47 -3.06
CA GLU A 18 3.90 -15.03 -1.89
C GLU A 18 4.59 -13.93 -1.05
N GLY A 19 4.49 -14.06 0.27
CA GLY A 19 5.12 -13.14 1.21
C GLY A 19 5.28 -13.72 2.60
N HIS A 20 5.64 -12.88 3.56
CA HIS A 20 5.81 -13.30 4.96
C HIS A 20 4.77 -12.67 5.88
N GLN A 21 4.50 -11.37 5.73
CA GLN A 21 3.56 -10.61 6.56
C GLN A 21 2.73 -9.70 5.68
N HIS A 22 1.47 -9.45 6.06
CA HIS A 22 0.52 -8.61 5.32
C HIS A 22 1.09 -7.23 4.97
N LYS A 23 1.65 -6.52 5.96
CA LYS A 23 2.25 -5.18 5.75
C LYS A 23 3.39 -5.22 4.74
N ASN A 24 4.25 -6.23 4.79
CA ASN A 24 5.38 -6.37 3.87
C ASN A 24 4.92 -6.65 2.44
N VAL A 25 3.85 -7.44 2.29
CA VAL A 25 3.22 -7.67 0.98
C VAL A 25 2.67 -6.37 0.41
N ALA A 26 1.93 -5.60 1.20
CA ALA A 26 1.41 -4.29 0.79
C ALA A 26 2.54 -3.33 0.37
N ILE A 27 3.57 -3.16 1.22
CA ILE A 27 4.72 -2.29 0.92
C ILE A 27 5.42 -2.74 -0.36
N LYS A 28 5.66 -4.04 -0.56
CA LYS A 28 6.34 -4.55 -1.75
C LYS A 28 5.55 -4.25 -3.03
N TYR A 29 4.23 -4.34 -2.98
CA TYR A 29 3.38 -3.95 -4.11
C TYR A 29 3.45 -2.44 -4.39
N LEU A 30 3.29 -1.60 -3.37
CA LEU A 30 3.32 -0.14 -3.51
C LEU A 30 4.70 0.35 -3.99
N MET A 31 5.79 -0.26 -3.52
CA MET A 31 7.15 0.04 -4.01
C MET A 31 7.33 -0.27 -5.49
N LYS A 32 6.66 -1.30 -6.03
CA LYS A 32 6.65 -1.56 -7.48
C LYS A 32 5.94 -0.43 -8.23
N ARG A 33 4.78 0.03 -7.75
CA ARG A 33 4.04 1.15 -8.35
C ARG A 33 4.86 2.45 -8.31
N ARG A 34 5.50 2.73 -7.17
CA ARG A 34 6.43 3.86 -7.02
C ARG A 34 7.58 3.78 -8.03
N ARG A 35 8.16 2.61 -8.24
CA ARG A 35 9.23 2.43 -9.23
C ARG A 35 8.76 2.74 -10.65
N SER A 36 7.55 2.33 -11.02
CA SER A 36 6.98 2.67 -12.34
C SER A 36 6.82 4.19 -12.52
N LEU A 37 6.39 4.92 -11.49
CA LEU A 37 6.30 6.38 -11.52
C LEU A 37 7.68 7.02 -11.72
N LEU A 38 8.68 6.60 -10.94
CA LEU A 38 10.03 7.17 -11.00
C LEU A 38 10.75 6.90 -12.33
N MET A 39 10.49 5.75 -12.95
CA MET A 39 11.14 5.33 -14.20
C MET A 39 10.46 5.88 -15.46
N THR A 40 9.28 6.48 -15.33
CA THR A 40 8.55 7.03 -16.47
C THR A 40 8.99 8.47 -16.73
N ARG A 41 9.50 8.74 -17.93
CA ARG A 41 9.95 10.09 -18.36
C ARG A 41 8.81 10.94 -18.94
N ASP A 42 7.85 10.28 -19.58
CA ASP A 42 6.71 10.93 -20.21
C ASP A 42 5.77 11.53 -19.15
N LYS A 43 5.50 12.83 -19.25
CA LYS A 43 4.75 13.56 -18.22
C LYS A 43 3.29 13.11 -18.16
N ASP A 44 2.62 12.99 -19.30
CA ASP A 44 1.20 12.60 -19.35
C ASP A 44 0.99 11.19 -18.81
N LYS A 45 1.92 10.29 -19.11
CA LYS A 45 1.90 8.93 -18.57
C LYS A 45 2.17 8.90 -17.07
N VAL A 46 3.06 9.75 -16.55
CA VAL A 46 3.28 9.88 -15.09
C VAL A 46 1.98 10.32 -14.41
N GLU A 47 1.26 11.31 -14.96
CA GLU A 47 0.00 11.76 -14.39
C GLU A 47 -1.04 10.64 -14.34
N ARG A 48 -1.23 9.92 -15.45
CA ARG A 48 -2.14 8.76 -15.50
C ARG A 48 -1.75 7.66 -14.52
N LEU A 49 -0.45 7.36 -14.39
CA LEU A 49 0.04 6.37 -13.43
C LEU A 49 -0.17 6.83 -11.99
N PHE A 50 -0.01 8.13 -11.71
CA PHE A 50 -0.17 8.68 -10.37
C PHE A 50 -1.65 8.70 -9.96
N GLU A 51 -2.56 9.00 -10.88
CA GLU A 51 -4.00 8.89 -10.63
C GLU A 51 -4.46 7.44 -10.38
N ALA A 52 -3.80 6.47 -11.02
CA ALA A 52 -4.11 5.05 -10.93
C ALA A 52 -3.43 4.30 -9.77
N VAL A 53 -2.71 4.98 -8.88
CA VAL A 53 -2.19 4.34 -7.67
C VAL A 53 -3.32 4.00 -6.70
N PRO A 54 -3.24 2.87 -5.98
CA PRO A 54 -4.29 2.52 -5.02
C PRO A 54 -4.28 3.48 -3.83
N LYS A 55 -5.47 3.90 -3.41
CA LYS A 55 -5.70 4.69 -2.18
C LYS A 55 -6.01 3.80 -0.96
N THR A 56 -6.44 2.56 -1.22
CA THR A 56 -6.68 1.53 -0.22
C THR A 56 -6.14 0.21 -0.76
N ILE A 57 -5.58 -0.62 0.12
CA ILE A 57 -5.08 -1.95 -0.22
C ILE A 57 -5.42 -2.92 0.91
N SER A 58 -6.08 -4.02 0.56
CA SER A 58 -6.41 -5.10 1.49
C SER A 58 -5.53 -6.30 1.18
N ILE A 59 -4.97 -6.91 2.22
CA ILE A 59 -4.16 -8.13 2.11
C ILE A 59 -4.90 -9.23 2.83
N VAL A 60 -5.26 -10.28 2.09
CA VAL A 60 -5.94 -11.46 2.62
C VAL A 60 -4.92 -12.59 2.73
N GLY A 61 -4.81 -13.20 3.92
CA GLY A 61 -3.90 -14.31 4.17
C GLY A 61 -4.48 -15.26 5.21
N GLY A 62 -4.85 -16.47 4.78
CA GLY A 62 -5.61 -17.41 5.63
C GLY A 62 -6.91 -16.78 6.11
N HIS A 63 -7.13 -16.76 7.43
CA HIS A 63 -8.33 -16.17 8.06
C HIS A 63 -8.18 -14.67 8.41
N LEU A 64 -7.02 -14.06 8.14
CA LEU A 64 -6.76 -12.67 8.52
C LEU A 64 -6.70 -11.77 7.28
N THR A 65 -7.49 -10.70 7.31
CA THR A 65 -7.42 -9.60 6.36
C THR A 65 -6.91 -8.35 7.05
N LYS A 66 -5.91 -7.70 6.46
CA LYS A 66 -5.45 -6.37 6.90
C LYS A 66 -5.65 -5.36 5.78
N THR A 67 -6.32 -4.27 6.11
CA THR A 67 -6.61 -3.19 5.16
C THR A 67 -5.81 -1.97 5.53
N TYR A 68 -5.20 -1.32 4.55
CA TYR A 68 -4.42 -0.11 4.75
C TYR A 68 -4.95 1.01 3.88
N LYS A 69 -5.08 2.20 4.46
CA LYS A 69 -5.17 3.45 3.71
C LYS A 69 -3.78 3.81 3.22
N VAL A 70 -3.67 4.16 1.96
CA VAL A 70 -2.42 4.58 1.33
C VAL A 70 -2.51 6.07 1.03
N ASN A 71 -1.63 6.86 1.63
CA ASN A 71 -1.47 8.26 1.29
C ASN A 71 -0.31 8.40 0.31
N TRP A 72 -0.55 8.93 -0.88
CA TRP A 72 0.49 9.18 -1.88
C TRP A 72 0.78 10.68 -1.98
N GLU A 73 2.07 11.01 -1.98
CA GLU A 73 2.57 12.38 -2.09
C GLU A 73 3.51 12.47 -3.29
N ARG A 74 3.38 13.52 -4.10
CA ARG A 74 4.26 13.74 -5.25
C ARG A 74 5.69 14.07 -4.83
N GLU A 75 5.81 14.80 -3.73
CA GLU A 75 7.04 15.15 -3.05
C GLU A 75 6.78 14.94 -1.56
N GLY A 76 7.65 14.18 -0.89
CA GLY A 76 7.54 13.97 0.54
C GLY A 76 7.76 15.29 1.27
N THR A 77 6.93 15.54 2.28
CA THR A 77 6.94 16.77 3.08
C THR A 77 7.36 16.56 4.54
N THR A 78 7.62 15.30 4.92
CA THR A 78 7.92 14.88 6.30
C THR A 78 9.18 14.00 6.36
N GLU A 79 9.09 12.74 6.80
CA GLU A 79 10.20 11.80 6.94
C GLU A 79 10.95 11.50 5.62
N PHE A 80 10.38 11.92 4.50
CA PHE A 80 10.92 11.70 3.16
C PHE A 80 11.02 13.01 2.36
N GLU A 81 11.37 14.11 3.03
CA GLU A 81 11.48 15.44 2.41
C GLU A 81 12.26 15.42 1.08
N GLY A 82 11.69 16.04 0.04
CA GLY A 82 12.29 16.11 -1.30
C GLY A 82 12.26 14.81 -2.12
N SER A 83 11.82 13.69 -1.53
CA SER A 83 11.69 12.43 -2.27
C SER A 83 10.42 12.43 -3.12
N ARG A 84 10.55 11.97 -4.37
CA ARG A 84 9.40 11.90 -5.28
C ARG A 84 8.55 10.64 -5.07
N PHE A 85 7.23 10.79 -5.26
CA PHE A 85 6.22 9.74 -5.22
C PHE A 85 6.31 8.87 -3.96
N VAL A 86 6.29 9.55 -2.81
CA VAL A 86 6.34 8.91 -1.49
C VAL A 86 4.95 8.38 -1.14
N PHE A 87 4.90 7.34 -0.30
CA PHE A 87 3.65 6.89 0.29
C PHE A 87 3.80 6.51 1.75
N THR A 88 2.71 6.67 2.51
CA THR A 88 2.56 6.17 3.87
C THR A 88 1.36 5.24 3.98
N LEU A 89 1.37 4.38 5.01
CA LEU A 89 0.33 3.40 5.27
C LEU A 89 -0.28 3.63 6.65
N THR A 90 -1.60 3.75 6.71
CA THR A 90 -2.37 3.73 7.95
C THR A 90 -3.15 2.42 8.01
N ASP A 91 -2.96 1.62 9.05
CA ASP A 91 -3.75 0.40 9.26
C ASP A 91 -5.21 0.79 9.54
N LEU A 92 -6.14 0.19 8.80
CA LEU A 92 -7.58 0.38 8.92
C LEU A 92 -8.27 -0.83 9.56
N SER A 93 -7.53 -1.89 9.92
CA SER A 93 -8.12 -2.93 10.76
C SER A 93 -8.54 -2.28 12.07
N GLU A 94 -9.83 -2.37 12.40
CA GLU A 94 -10.44 -1.68 13.54
C GLU A 94 -9.51 -1.61 14.75
N ASN A 95 -9.22 -0.39 15.20
CA ASN A 95 -8.91 -0.17 16.61
C ASN A 95 -10.10 -0.77 17.36
N THR A 96 -9.91 -1.92 17.99
CA THR A 96 -10.72 -2.28 19.14
C THR A 96 -10.65 -1.09 20.10
N VAL A 97 -11.80 -0.44 20.25
CA VAL A 97 -12.12 0.66 21.19
C VAL A 97 -11.26 0.61 22.46
N PRO A 98 -10.75 1.75 22.97
CA PRO A 98 -10.20 1.78 24.31
C PRO A 98 -11.29 1.34 25.29
N GLU A 99 -11.02 0.31 26.08
CA GLU A 99 -11.81 -0.03 27.26
C GLU A 99 -11.93 1.24 28.11
N LEU A 100 -13.14 1.80 28.17
CA LEU A 100 -13.53 2.70 29.24
C LEU A 100 -13.68 1.83 30.49
N THR A 101 -12.61 1.74 31.29
CA THR A 101 -12.71 1.24 32.64
C THR A 101 -13.33 2.32 33.52
N HIS A 102 -14.44 1.93 34.16
CA HIS A 102 -15.24 2.66 35.15
C HIS A 102 -14.44 3.22 36.33
#